data_AF-A0A7Z8K2K6-F1
#
_entry.id   AF-A0A7Z8K2K6-F1
#
_cell.length_a   1.000
_cell.length_b   1.000
_cell.length_c   1.000
_cell.angle_alpha   90.00
_cell.angle_beta   90.00
_cell.angle_gamma   90.00
#
_symmetry.space_group_name_H-M   'P 1'
#
loop_
_entity.id
_entity.type
_entity.pdbx_description
1 polymer ?
#
loop_
_entity_poly.entity_id
_entity_poly.type
_entity_poly.pdbx_seq_one_letter_code
_entity_poly.pdbx_strand_id
1 'polypeptide(L)'
;MDKLLDGDGDRRLTVVAAGAGWGKTTAVATWAAAQAGPVAWLSLEPRDTVPQALASRVLDALRASGAVPADHPLARLRVPPTSTPAFRARWMGGLEQLPAESTLVVDDLDVVRHHTVVQTVRELLAADVPLRLLLLSRSEPPVGRRGATLLAAEDLAFTVADVRALGEVEGVDVPSEQARLILERTQGWPTGVRIALGRLARLQRAGTPPDEDDVADALADDRAVADYLVDEVVDRQPDPVRSFLLRSSVVPTFSPELARALSPDAPTGRLHEALAAAHDFVGPVAPAGAALHYHPLLREILHTTLRVRDPEGHQDAHACAARWLLRHGDPVAALDHATEAEDGELVGRVVAEAAAPLLVTPNREAVRRALLRLPYDEAPPAAWSELCAAALALVDRAYPACRAHVARLRGLAAHDAAHAGRPPVATRVLADLLDASAARGAGEVATQGSGALAALEALSQAPWPFPAYLPYLRFAHDLRGGALLWQGDAVGAHRELAASVAEDP
;
A
#
# COMPACT_ATOMS: atom_id res chain seq x y z
N MET A 1 -20.89 -10.76 -15.30
CA MET A 1 -21.15 -10.61 -16.75
C MET A 1 -22.58 -10.15 -17.05
N ASP A 2 -23.56 -10.49 -16.21
CA ASP A 2 -24.97 -10.06 -16.33
C ASP A 2 -25.16 -8.53 -16.31
N LYS A 3 -24.31 -7.76 -15.62
CA LYS A 3 -24.30 -6.28 -15.71
C LYS A 3 -23.94 -5.73 -17.10
N LEU A 4 -23.21 -6.51 -17.91
CA LEU A 4 -22.91 -6.22 -19.32
C LEU A 4 -24.14 -6.53 -20.21
N LEU A 5 -25.05 -7.38 -19.71
CA LEU A 5 -26.20 -7.97 -20.40
C LEU A 5 -27.53 -7.23 -20.10
N ASP A 6 -27.69 -6.65 -18.90
CA ASP A 6 -28.96 -6.07 -18.42
C ASP A 6 -28.93 -4.53 -18.23
N GLY A 7 -28.04 -3.82 -18.93
CA GLY A 7 -28.18 -2.38 -19.03
C GLY A 7 -29.50 -2.06 -19.72
N ASP A 8 -30.51 -1.58 -18.96
CA ASP A 8 -31.78 -1.02 -19.43
C ASP A 8 -31.59 -0.46 -20.84
N GLY A 9 -32.41 -0.89 -21.79
CA GLY A 9 -32.30 -0.69 -23.24
C GLY A 9 -32.29 0.76 -23.75
N ASP A 10 -31.89 1.71 -22.90
CA ASP A 10 -31.78 3.15 -23.09
C ASP A 10 -30.34 3.67 -22.88
N ARG A 11 -29.37 2.84 -22.45
CA ARG A 11 -27.98 3.27 -22.18
C ARG A 11 -27.01 2.90 -23.31
N ARG A 12 -26.55 3.92 -24.05
CA ARG A 12 -25.64 3.79 -25.21
C ARG A 12 -24.14 3.68 -24.85
N LEU A 13 -23.76 3.79 -23.58
CA LEU A 13 -22.36 3.76 -23.13
C LEU A 13 -22.13 2.75 -22.01
N THR A 14 -21.22 1.81 -22.26
CA THR A 14 -20.64 0.92 -21.24
C THR A 14 -19.14 1.19 -21.15
N VAL A 15 -18.63 1.35 -19.93
CA VAL A 15 -17.20 1.52 -19.65
C VAL A 15 -16.74 0.36 -18.79
N VAL A 16 -15.69 -0.33 -19.24
CA VAL A 16 -14.96 -1.35 -18.48
C VAL A 16 -13.64 -0.72 -18.05
N ALA A 17 -13.56 -0.34 -16.77
CA ALA A 17 -12.41 0.35 -16.18
C ALA A 17 -11.75 -0.54 -15.12
N ALA A 18 -10.63 -1.15 -15.47
CA ALA A 18 -9.86 -2.01 -14.57
C ALA A 18 -8.42 -2.14 -15.09
N GLY A 19 -7.46 -2.43 -14.22
CA GLY A 19 -6.06 -2.44 -14.60
C GLY A 19 -5.60 -3.52 -15.58
N ALA A 20 -4.30 -3.53 -15.81
CA ALA A 20 -3.65 -4.60 -16.56
C ALA A 20 -3.92 -5.96 -15.89
N GLY A 21 -4.13 -7.00 -16.70
CA GLY A 21 -4.37 -8.36 -16.20
C GLY A 21 -5.76 -8.63 -15.60
N TRP A 22 -6.65 -7.64 -15.50
CA TRP A 22 -8.04 -7.83 -15.08
C TRP A 22 -8.93 -8.50 -16.15
N GLY A 23 -8.36 -8.92 -17.28
CA GLY A 23 -9.09 -9.69 -18.29
C GLY A 23 -10.14 -8.90 -19.08
N LYS A 24 -10.12 -7.56 -19.06
CA LYS A 24 -11.09 -6.69 -19.78
C LYS A 24 -11.32 -7.14 -21.23
N THR A 25 -10.25 -7.19 -22.02
CA THR A 25 -10.27 -7.58 -23.44
C THR A 25 -10.85 -8.99 -23.61
N THR A 26 -10.44 -9.93 -22.76
CA THR A 26 -10.94 -11.32 -22.80
C THR A 26 -12.42 -11.38 -22.47
N ALA A 27 -12.88 -10.73 -21.40
CA ALA A 27 -14.27 -10.73 -20.99
C ALA A 27 -15.18 -10.12 -22.07
N VAL A 28 -14.78 -8.99 -22.66
CA VAL A 28 -15.55 -8.35 -23.73
C VAL A 28 -15.48 -9.15 -25.03
N ALA A 29 -14.35 -9.79 -25.36
CA ALA A 29 -14.26 -10.66 -26.53
C ALA A 29 -15.15 -11.90 -26.40
N THR A 30 -15.18 -12.53 -25.22
CA THR A 30 -16.10 -13.65 -24.93
C THR A 30 -17.56 -13.21 -25.04
N TRP A 31 -17.89 -12.02 -24.50
CA TRP A 31 -19.24 -11.45 -24.66
C TRP A 31 -19.58 -11.16 -26.12
N ALA A 32 -18.66 -10.56 -26.88
CA ALA A 32 -18.85 -10.18 -28.28
C ALA A 32 -19.08 -11.41 -29.18
N ALA A 33 -18.35 -12.51 -28.92
CA ALA A 33 -18.52 -13.76 -29.65
C ALA A 33 -19.90 -14.41 -29.43
N ALA A 34 -20.59 -14.09 -28.33
CA ALA A 34 -21.93 -14.59 -28.03
C ALA A 34 -23.06 -13.69 -28.57
N GLN A 35 -22.74 -12.54 -29.18
CA GLN A 35 -23.74 -11.60 -29.68
C GLN A 35 -24.28 -12.01 -31.05
N ALA A 36 -25.58 -11.84 -31.25
CA ALA A 36 -26.24 -12.07 -32.55
C ALA A 36 -26.09 -10.87 -33.52
N GLY A 37 -25.84 -9.66 -33.01
CA GLY A 37 -25.72 -8.43 -33.80
C GLY A 37 -24.27 -8.07 -34.18
N PRO A 38 -24.06 -7.09 -35.10
CA PRO A 38 -22.73 -6.67 -35.49
C PRO A 38 -21.94 -6.05 -34.33
N VAL A 39 -20.75 -6.59 -34.07
CA VAL A 39 -19.78 -6.02 -33.12
C VAL A 39 -18.52 -5.59 -33.87
N ALA A 40 -18.31 -4.28 -33.95
CA ALA A 40 -17.11 -3.67 -34.50
C ALA A 40 -16.04 -3.53 -33.41
N TRP A 41 -14.86 -4.10 -33.64
CA TRP A 41 -13.76 -4.07 -32.67
C TRP A 41 -12.65 -3.13 -33.14
N LEU A 42 -12.33 -2.13 -32.32
CA LEU A 42 -11.26 -1.17 -32.54
C LEU A 42 -10.26 -1.21 -31.38
N SER A 43 -9.09 -1.80 -31.59
CA SER A 43 -7.94 -1.62 -30.69
C SER A 43 -7.17 -0.37 -31.08
N LEU A 44 -6.99 0.55 -30.13
CA LEU A 44 -6.30 1.82 -30.35
C LEU A 44 -4.79 1.67 -30.31
N GLU A 45 -4.12 2.42 -31.18
CA GLU A 45 -2.66 2.50 -31.23
C GLU A 45 -2.19 3.95 -31.08
N PRO A 46 -0.92 4.23 -30.73
CA PRO A 46 -0.41 5.59 -30.56
C PRO A 46 -0.60 6.51 -31.79
N ARG A 47 -0.67 5.93 -32.99
CA ARG A 47 -0.90 6.63 -34.26
C ARG A 47 -2.36 7.08 -34.48
N ASP A 48 -3.30 6.57 -33.70
CA ASP A 48 -4.74 6.88 -33.81
C ASP A 48 -5.12 8.21 -33.12
N THR A 49 -4.14 9.01 -32.72
CA THR A 49 -4.27 10.36 -32.16
C THR A 49 -4.76 11.41 -33.17
N VAL A 50 -4.71 11.07 -34.46
CA VAL A 50 -5.01 11.94 -35.60
C VAL A 50 -6.45 11.68 -36.08
N PRO A 51 -7.31 12.72 -36.26
CA PRO A 51 -8.74 12.53 -36.52
C PRO A 51 -9.06 11.66 -37.74
N GLN A 52 -8.26 11.76 -38.80
CA GLN A 52 -8.48 11.00 -40.04
C GLN A 52 -8.09 9.53 -39.85
N ALA A 53 -7.00 9.26 -39.14
CA ALA A 53 -6.59 7.89 -38.80
C ALA A 53 -7.68 7.19 -37.98
N LEU A 54 -8.18 7.86 -36.93
CA LEU A 54 -9.25 7.34 -36.10
C LEU A 54 -10.54 7.10 -36.90
N ALA A 55 -10.98 8.06 -37.72
CA ALA A 55 -12.18 7.90 -38.54
C ALA A 55 -12.05 6.74 -39.53
N SER A 56 -10.86 6.52 -40.12
CA SER A 56 -10.58 5.38 -40.99
C SER A 56 -10.69 4.07 -40.22
N ARG A 57 -10.06 3.98 -39.05
CA ARG A 57 -10.06 2.78 -38.21
C ARG A 57 -11.48 2.39 -37.74
N VAL A 58 -12.27 3.37 -37.32
CA VAL A 58 -13.69 3.16 -36.96
C VAL A 58 -14.46 2.65 -38.15
N LEU A 59 -14.27 3.26 -39.32
CA LEU A 59 -14.97 2.87 -40.54
C LEU A 59 -14.60 1.45 -40.99
N ASP A 60 -13.33 1.08 -40.90
CA ASP A 60 -12.84 -0.25 -41.23
C ASP A 60 -13.37 -1.31 -40.26
N ALA A 61 -13.42 -1.01 -38.95
CA ALA A 61 -14.02 -1.89 -37.95
C ALA A 61 -15.53 -2.11 -38.20
N LEU A 62 -16.28 -1.05 -38.49
CA LEU A 62 -17.71 -1.12 -38.80
C LEU A 62 -17.98 -1.92 -40.08
N ARG A 63 -17.18 -1.72 -41.13
CA ARG A 63 -17.27 -2.51 -42.37
C ARG A 63 -16.98 -3.98 -42.13
N ALA A 64 -15.90 -4.29 -41.40
CA ALA A 64 -15.50 -5.66 -41.12
C ALA A 64 -16.53 -6.42 -40.27
N SER A 65 -17.24 -5.73 -39.38
CA SER A 65 -18.30 -6.32 -38.55
C SER A 65 -19.60 -6.64 -39.31
N GLY A 66 -19.76 -6.14 -40.54
CA GLY A 66 -21.02 -6.21 -41.28
C GLY A 66 -22.06 -5.17 -40.87
N ALA A 67 -21.74 -4.25 -39.95
CA ALA A 67 -22.62 -3.15 -39.57
C ALA A 67 -22.92 -2.19 -40.73
N VAL A 68 -22.04 -2.13 -41.74
CA VAL A 68 -22.18 -1.28 -42.94
C VAL A 68 -22.54 -2.15 -44.15
N PRO A 69 -23.81 -2.13 -44.61
CA PRO A 69 -24.21 -2.81 -45.84
C PRO A 69 -23.45 -2.29 -47.08
N ALA A 70 -23.36 -3.12 -48.13
CA ALA A 70 -22.59 -2.79 -49.33
C ALA A 70 -23.14 -1.58 -50.13
N ASP A 71 -24.43 -1.29 -50.01
CA ASP A 71 -25.14 -0.16 -50.61
C ASP A 71 -25.16 1.11 -49.73
N HIS A 72 -24.70 1.01 -48.49
CA HIS A 72 -24.69 2.11 -47.53
C HIS A 72 -23.65 3.20 -47.91
N PRO A 73 -23.91 4.51 -47.68
CA PRO A 73 -22.99 5.58 -48.02
C PRO A 73 -21.57 5.42 -47.42
N LEU A 74 -21.49 4.83 -46.22
CA LEU A 74 -20.21 4.55 -45.57
C LEU A 74 -19.40 3.45 -46.25
N ALA A 75 -20.01 2.53 -47.02
CA ALA A 75 -19.29 1.44 -47.68
C ALA A 75 -18.21 1.96 -48.66
N ARG A 76 -18.46 3.13 -49.26
CA ARG A 76 -17.56 3.74 -50.26
C ARG A 76 -16.90 5.04 -49.79
N LEU A 77 -17.18 5.49 -48.56
CA LEU A 77 -16.61 6.70 -48.02
C LEU A 77 -15.08 6.55 -47.91
N ARG A 78 -14.33 7.43 -48.58
CA ARG A 78 -12.87 7.50 -48.47
C ARG A 78 -12.51 8.58 -47.47
N VAL A 79 -11.59 8.25 -46.57
CA VAL A 79 -11.06 9.21 -45.60
C VAL A 79 -10.01 10.08 -46.29
N PRO A 80 -10.16 11.41 -46.31
CA PRO A 80 -9.18 12.30 -46.89
C PRO A 80 -7.90 12.37 -46.02
N PRO A 81 -6.75 12.78 -46.59
CA PRO A 81 -5.51 12.99 -45.83
C PRO A 81 -5.64 14.01 -44.70
N THR A 82 -6.63 14.91 -44.80
CA THR A 82 -6.92 15.94 -43.81
C THR A 82 -8.43 16.01 -43.59
N SER A 83 -8.85 16.03 -42.33
CA SER A 83 -10.26 16.02 -41.92
C SER A 83 -10.84 17.39 -42.25
N THR A 84 -11.84 17.40 -43.12
CA THR A 84 -12.58 18.60 -43.47
C THR A 84 -13.96 18.56 -42.82
N PRO A 85 -14.60 19.72 -42.55
CA PRO A 85 -15.97 19.76 -42.05
C PRO A 85 -16.95 18.96 -42.93
N ALA A 86 -16.77 19.01 -44.26
CA ALA A 86 -17.58 18.25 -45.21
C ALA A 86 -17.39 16.73 -45.07
N PHE A 87 -16.16 16.26 -44.84
CA PHE A 87 -15.90 14.85 -44.55
C PHE A 87 -16.55 14.43 -43.22
N ARG A 88 -16.36 15.20 -42.15
CA ARG A 88 -16.94 14.91 -40.84
C ARG A 88 -18.47 14.84 -40.90
N ALA A 89 -19.12 15.76 -41.61
CA ALA A 89 -20.57 15.76 -41.81
C ALA A 89 -21.05 14.51 -42.57
N ARG A 90 -20.33 14.09 -43.62
CA ARG A 90 -20.65 12.85 -44.36
C ARG A 90 -20.42 11.60 -43.53
N TRP A 91 -19.39 11.59 -42.70
CA TRP A 91 -19.07 10.49 -41.82
C TRP A 91 -20.15 10.34 -40.74
N MET A 92 -20.46 11.41 -40.00
CA MET A 92 -21.52 11.42 -38.98
C MET A 92 -22.90 11.13 -39.56
N GLY A 93 -23.30 11.82 -40.63
CA GLY A 93 -24.60 11.57 -41.27
C GLY A 93 -24.72 10.17 -41.88
N GLY A 94 -23.61 9.54 -42.24
CA GLY A 94 -23.58 8.14 -42.60
C GLY A 94 -23.80 7.23 -41.39
N LEU A 95 -23.19 7.53 -40.24
CA LEU A 95 -23.38 6.74 -39.02
C LEU A 95 -24.82 6.83 -38.51
N GLU A 96 -25.47 7.99 -38.63
CA GLU A 96 -26.89 8.19 -38.27
C GLU A 96 -27.84 7.35 -39.13
N GLN A 97 -27.43 6.96 -40.34
CA GLN A 97 -28.24 6.20 -41.30
C GLN A 97 -27.98 4.69 -41.26
N LEU A 98 -27.19 4.21 -40.31
CA LEU A 98 -26.96 2.77 -40.14
C LEU A 98 -28.31 2.05 -39.92
N PRO A 99 -28.53 0.90 -40.59
CA PRO A 99 -29.87 0.29 -40.67
C PRO A 99 -30.32 -0.42 -39.40
N ALA A 100 -29.39 -0.72 -38.48
CA ALA A 100 -29.63 -1.45 -37.25
C ALA A 100 -28.62 -1.04 -36.17
N GLU A 101 -28.98 -1.29 -34.91
CA GLU A 101 -28.07 -1.09 -33.78
C GLU A 101 -26.84 -2.01 -33.92
N SER A 102 -25.65 -1.43 -33.76
CA SER A 102 -24.39 -2.16 -33.70
C SER A 102 -23.55 -1.71 -32.51
N THR A 103 -22.66 -2.59 -32.04
CA THR A 103 -21.75 -2.24 -30.93
C THR A 103 -20.37 -1.90 -31.46
N LEU A 104 -19.82 -0.76 -31.06
CA LEU A 104 -18.42 -0.42 -31.27
C LEU A 104 -17.65 -0.62 -29.96
N VAL A 105 -16.82 -1.64 -29.93
CA VAL A 105 -15.84 -1.89 -28.87
C VAL A 105 -14.59 -1.07 -29.17
N VAL A 106 -14.19 -0.22 -28.22
CA VAL A 106 -12.95 0.56 -28.27
C VAL A 106 -12.04 0.04 -27.17
N ASP A 107 -11.02 -0.71 -27.56
CA ASP A 107 -10.02 -1.29 -26.67
C ASP A 107 -8.76 -0.40 -26.57
N ASP A 108 -8.06 -0.51 -25.44
CA ASP A 108 -6.82 0.23 -25.13
C ASP A 108 -6.96 1.76 -25.15
N LEU A 109 -8.07 2.30 -24.63
CA LEU A 109 -8.31 3.75 -24.57
C LEU A 109 -7.25 4.54 -23.79
N ASP A 110 -6.50 3.86 -22.92
CA ASP A 110 -5.41 4.43 -22.12
C ASP A 110 -4.19 4.83 -22.95
N VAL A 111 -3.94 4.08 -24.05
CA VAL A 111 -2.82 4.32 -24.97
C VAL A 111 -2.96 5.70 -25.62
N VAL A 112 -4.19 6.19 -25.72
CA VAL A 112 -4.53 7.45 -26.38
C VAL A 112 -5.53 8.26 -25.55
N ARG A 113 -5.10 8.76 -24.37
CA ARG A 113 -5.81 9.85 -23.65
C ARG A 113 -5.76 11.20 -24.39
N HIS A 114 -5.63 11.16 -25.71
CA HIS A 114 -5.51 12.33 -26.56
C HIS A 114 -6.88 12.96 -26.78
N HIS A 115 -6.92 14.30 -26.74
CA HIS A 115 -8.16 15.06 -26.87
C HIS A 115 -9.01 14.64 -28.08
N THR A 116 -8.38 14.27 -29.20
CA THR A 116 -9.06 13.80 -30.42
C THR A 116 -9.98 12.59 -30.20
N VAL A 117 -9.50 11.56 -29.51
CA VAL A 117 -10.25 10.31 -29.31
C VAL A 117 -11.42 10.56 -28.38
N VAL A 118 -11.16 11.24 -27.26
CA VAL A 118 -12.19 11.63 -26.28
C VAL A 118 -13.27 12.50 -26.93
N GLN A 119 -12.88 13.48 -27.76
CA GLN A 119 -13.86 14.33 -28.46
C GLN A 119 -14.68 13.52 -29.48
N THR A 120 -14.07 12.60 -30.21
CA THR A 120 -14.78 11.76 -31.16
C THR A 120 -15.80 10.85 -30.46
N VAL A 121 -15.43 10.24 -29.33
CA VAL A 121 -16.37 9.45 -28.50
C VAL A 121 -17.52 10.32 -28.01
N ARG A 122 -17.24 11.54 -27.52
CA ARG A 122 -18.30 12.49 -27.12
C ARG A 122 -19.21 12.89 -28.27
N GLU A 123 -18.67 13.13 -29.46
CA GLU A 123 -19.44 13.43 -30.68
C GLU A 123 -20.39 12.26 -31.04
N LEU A 124 -19.91 11.02 -30.95
CA LEU A 124 -20.74 9.82 -31.20
C LEU A 124 -21.83 9.61 -30.15
N LEU A 125 -21.54 9.92 -28.89
CA LEU A 125 -22.52 9.83 -27.79
C LEU A 125 -23.59 10.93 -27.88
N ALA A 126 -23.22 12.12 -28.37
CA ALA A 126 -24.14 13.25 -28.53
C ALA A 126 -25.03 13.15 -29.78
N ALA A 127 -24.58 12.42 -30.80
CA ALA A 127 -25.34 12.20 -32.03
C ALA A 127 -26.33 11.04 -31.90
N ASP A 128 -27.43 11.08 -32.66
CA ASP A 128 -28.44 10.02 -32.71
C ASP A 128 -28.02 8.91 -33.69
N VAL A 129 -26.92 8.24 -33.37
CA VAL A 129 -26.39 7.11 -34.14
C VAL A 129 -26.83 5.80 -33.47
N PRO A 130 -27.22 4.76 -34.25
CA PRO A 130 -27.56 3.44 -33.71
C PRO A 130 -26.28 2.66 -33.38
N LEU A 131 -25.42 3.27 -32.57
CA LEU A 131 -24.19 2.69 -32.03
C LEU A 131 -24.24 2.67 -30.51
N ARG A 132 -24.01 1.48 -29.96
CA ARG A 132 -23.63 1.27 -28.56
C ARG A 132 -22.11 1.32 -28.45
N LEU A 133 -21.59 2.13 -27.52
CA LEU A 133 -20.16 2.24 -27.28
C LEU A 133 -19.77 1.41 -26.06
N LEU A 134 -18.76 0.56 -26.23
CA LEU A 134 -18.17 -0.21 -25.16
C LEU A 134 -16.67 0.15 -25.08
N LEU A 135 -16.30 0.88 -24.03
CA LEU A 135 -14.95 1.41 -23.87
C LEU A 135 -14.16 0.59 -22.85
N LEU A 136 -12.98 0.09 -23.22
CA LEU A 136 -12.07 -0.58 -22.32
C LEU A 136 -10.91 0.35 -22.00
N SER A 137 -10.66 0.53 -20.71
CA SER A 137 -9.64 1.44 -20.20
C SER A 137 -9.12 0.90 -18.86
N ARG A 138 -7.89 1.24 -18.48
CA ARG A 138 -7.29 0.99 -17.16
C ARG A 138 -7.96 1.83 -16.09
N SER A 139 -8.18 3.11 -16.39
CA SER A 139 -8.89 4.04 -15.51
C SER A 139 -10.17 4.53 -16.17
N GLU A 140 -11.02 5.21 -15.42
CA GLU A 140 -12.18 5.84 -16.03
C GLU A 140 -11.79 6.93 -17.07
N PRO A 141 -12.31 6.84 -18.31
CA PRO A 141 -12.03 7.82 -19.34
C PRO A 141 -12.80 9.13 -19.11
N PRO A 142 -12.25 10.29 -19.51
CA PRO A 142 -12.87 11.59 -19.27
C PRO A 142 -14.05 11.88 -20.24
N VAL A 143 -14.88 10.90 -20.58
CA VAL A 143 -16.01 11.05 -21.53
C VAL A 143 -17.33 11.43 -20.85
N GLY A 144 -17.41 11.37 -19.52
CA GLY A 144 -18.57 11.76 -18.70
C GLY A 144 -19.51 10.60 -18.35
N ARG A 145 -19.98 10.55 -17.10
CA ARG A 145 -20.73 9.41 -16.52
C ARG A 145 -22.25 9.39 -16.79
N ARG A 146 -22.82 10.47 -17.34
CA ARG A 146 -24.30 10.59 -17.42
C ARG A 146 -24.87 9.53 -18.36
N GLY A 147 -25.57 8.54 -17.79
CA GLY A 147 -26.20 7.44 -18.53
C GLY A 147 -25.26 6.29 -18.90
N ALA A 148 -24.05 6.23 -18.32
CA ALA A 148 -23.10 5.15 -18.57
C ALA A 148 -23.25 4.00 -17.57
N THR A 149 -23.08 2.76 -18.03
CA THR A 149 -22.85 1.60 -17.16
C THR A 149 -21.34 1.45 -16.93
N LEU A 150 -20.90 1.44 -15.67
CA LEU A 150 -19.50 1.26 -15.30
C LEU A 150 -19.30 -0.16 -14.73
N LEU A 151 -18.33 -0.88 -15.30
CA LEU A 151 -17.80 -2.12 -14.77
C LEU A 151 -16.40 -1.86 -14.24
N ALA A 152 -16.21 -2.09 -12.95
CA ALA A 152 -14.95 -1.87 -12.26
C ALA A 152 -14.17 -3.19 -12.10
N ALA A 153 -12.98 -3.14 -11.52
CA ALA A 153 -12.15 -4.31 -11.27
C ALA A 153 -12.90 -5.38 -10.45
N GLU A 154 -13.71 -4.96 -9.47
CA GLU A 154 -14.49 -5.86 -8.62
C GLU A 154 -15.55 -6.65 -9.41
N ASP A 155 -16.05 -6.11 -10.53
CA ASP A 155 -16.99 -6.80 -11.42
C ASP A 155 -16.30 -7.85 -12.31
N LEU A 156 -14.97 -7.77 -12.42
CA LEU A 156 -14.12 -8.70 -13.18
C LEU A 156 -13.35 -9.66 -12.27
N ALA A 157 -13.46 -9.49 -10.96
CA ALA A 157 -12.78 -10.33 -9.98
C ALA A 157 -13.28 -11.77 -10.05
N PHE A 158 -12.33 -12.69 -10.13
CA PHE A 158 -12.62 -14.11 -10.10
C PHE A 158 -13.23 -14.50 -8.76
N THR A 159 -14.23 -15.35 -8.85
CA THR A 159 -14.83 -16.03 -7.70
C THR A 159 -14.19 -17.40 -7.48
N VAL A 160 -14.54 -18.06 -6.38
CA VAL A 160 -14.09 -19.44 -6.11
C VAL A 160 -14.47 -20.37 -7.26
N ALA A 161 -15.65 -20.16 -7.87
CA ALA A 161 -16.09 -20.95 -9.01
C ALA A 161 -15.20 -20.71 -10.25
N ASP A 162 -14.82 -19.46 -10.52
CA ASP A 162 -13.97 -19.11 -11.66
C ASP A 162 -12.55 -19.68 -11.52
N VAL A 163 -11.97 -19.62 -10.32
CA VAL A 163 -10.64 -20.21 -10.05
C VAL A 163 -10.65 -21.71 -10.30
N ARG A 164 -11.70 -22.41 -9.84
CA ARG A 164 -11.83 -23.85 -10.02
C ARG A 164 -12.08 -24.23 -11.48
N ALA A 165 -12.96 -23.51 -12.17
CA ALA A 165 -13.22 -23.70 -13.59
C ALA A 165 -11.96 -23.47 -14.44
N LEU A 166 -11.17 -22.45 -14.12
CA LEU A 166 -9.89 -22.21 -14.77
C LEU A 166 -8.88 -23.31 -14.45
N GLY A 167 -8.82 -23.78 -13.20
CA GLY A 167 -8.01 -24.94 -12.80
C GLY A 167 -8.33 -26.18 -13.63
N GLU A 168 -9.61 -26.51 -13.80
CA GLU A 168 -10.07 -27.62 -14.64
C GLU A 168 -9.61 -27.49 -16.09
N VAL A 169 -9.70 -26.29 -16.67
CA VAL A 169 -9.21 -26.00 -18.04
C VAL A 169 -7.70 -26.15 -18.14
N GLU A 170 -6.95 -25.76 -17.11
CA GLU A 170 -5.48 -25.87 -17.06
C GLU A 170 -4.98 -27.24 -16.56
N GLY A 171 -5.90 -28.17 -16.27
CA GLY A 171 -5.58 -29.54 -15.82
C GLY A 171 -5.05 -29.61 -14.39
N VAL A 172 -5.42 -28.66 -13.53
CA VAL A 172 -5.03 -28.54 -12.12
C VAL A 172 -6.25 -28.79 -11.25
N ASP A 173 -6.19 -29.77 -10.34
CA ASP A 173 -7.25 -29.95 -9.34
C ASP A 173 -7.08 -28.91 -8.23
N VAL A 174 -8.11 -28.11 -7.99
CA VAL A 174 -8.11 -26.99 -7.04
C VAL A 174 -9.28 -27.16 -6.06
N PRO A 175 -9.03 -27.68 -4.85
CA PRO A 175 -9.99 -27.68 -3.76
C PRO A 175 -10.49 -26.27 -3.41
N SER A 176 -11.70 -26.19 -2.84
CA SER A 176 -12.31 -24.88 -2.55
C SER A 176 -11.54 -24.05 -1.53
N GLU A 177 -10.86 -24.67 -0.57
CA GLU A 177 -10.02 -23.94 0.40
C GLU A 177 -8.78 -23.34 -0.26
N GLN A 178 -8.11 -24.08 -1.16
CA GLN A 178 -6.98 -23.55 -1.94
C GLN A 178 -7.43 -22.41 -2.86
N ALA A 179 -8.60 -22.53 -3.48
CA ALA A 179 -9.17 -21.44 -4.26
C ALA A 179 -9.43 -20.18 -3.42
N ARG A 180 -9.91 -20.32 -2.17
CA ARG A 180 -10.07 -19.17 -1.26
C ARG A 180 -8.75 -18.52 -0.89
N LEU A 181 -7.71 -19.30 -0.58
CA LEU A 181 -6.38 -18.77 -0.30
C LEU A 181 -5.79 -17.99 -1.48
N ILE A 182 -5.93 -18.53 -2.70
CA ILE A 182 -5.54 -17.83 -3.94
C ILE A 182 -6.30 -16.51 -4.05
N LEU A 183 -7.60 -16.50 -3.79
CA LEU A 183 -8.42 -15.29 -3.86
C LEU A 183 -8.08 -14.28 -2.76
N GLU A 184 -7.77 -14.70 -1.55
CA GLU A 184 -7.36 -13.79 -0.47
C GLU A 184 -6.08 -13.04 -0.83
N ARG A 185 -5.16 -13.68 -1.55
CA ARG A 185 -3.89 -13.06 -1.97
C ARG A 185 -4.01 -12.27 -3.28
N THR A 186 -4.79 -12.76 -4.23
CA THR A 186 -4.98 -12.12 -5.55
C THR A 186 -6.12 -11.11 -5.59
N GLN A 187 -6.99 -11.10 -4.57
CA GLN A 187 -8.28 -10.39 -4.55
C GLN A 187 -9.11 -10.65 -5.82
N GLY A 188 -9.01 -11.87 -6.38
CA GLY A 188 -9.69 -12.25 -7.62
C GLY A 188 -9.06 -11.73 -8.90
N TRP A 189 -7.84 -11.19 -8.87
CA TRP A 189 -7.14 -10.72 -10.07
C TRP A 189 -6.88 -11.89 -11.05
N PRO A 190 -7.51 -11.92 -12.24
CA PRO A 190 -7.45 -13.05 -13.18
C PRO A 190 -6.04 -13.48 -13.58
N THR A 191 -5.14 -12.52 -13.86
CA THR A 191 -3.74 -12.83 -14.17
C THR A 191 -3.02 -13.43 -12.97
N GLY A 192 -3.23 -12.88 -11.76
CA GLY A 192 -2.65 -13.44 -10.53
C GLY A 192 -3.12 -14.86 -10.25
N VAL A 193 -4.42 -15.12 -10.45
CA VAL A 193 -5.01 -16.47 -10.32
C VAL A 193 -4.35 -17.44 -11.31
N ARG A 194 -4.25 -17.09 -12.60
CA ARG A 194 -3.62 -17.95 -13.61
C ARG A 194 -2.18 -18.31 -13.26
N ILE A 195 -1.43 -17.36 -12.71
CA ILE A 195 -0.04 -17.64 -12.34
C ILE A 195 0.02 -18.56 -11.11
N ALA A 196 -0.80 -18.32 -10.09
CA ALA A 196 -0.90 -19.20 -8.92
C ALA A 196 -1.27 -20.65 -9.33
N LEU A 197 -2.23 -20.81 -10.23
CA LEU A 197 -2.61 -22.11 -10.79
C LEU A 197 -1.46 -22.77 -11.56
N GLY A 198 -0.73 -22.01 -12.38
CA GLY A 198 0.44 -22.51 -13.09
C GLY A 198 1.54 -23.07 -12.16
N ARG A 199 1.70 -22.51 -10.95
CA ARG A 199 2.63 -23.04 -9.94
C ARG A 199 2.08 -24.27 -9.25
N LEU A 200 0.81 -24.28 -8.86
CA LEU A 200 0.16 -25.49 -8.32
C LEU A 200 0.27 -26.66 -9.31
N ALA A 201 0.10 -26.39 -10.61
CA ALA A 201 0.31 -27.37 -11.66
C ALA A 201 1.74 -27.95 -11.68
N ARG A 202 2.76 -27.14 -11.36
CA ARG A 202 4.16 -27.60 -11.29
C ARG A 202 4.41 -28.46 -10.06
N LEU A 203 3.88 -28.07 -8.90
CA LEU A 203 4.02 -28.83 -7.65
C LEU A 203 3.32 -30.18 -7.72
N GLN A 204 2.08 -30.22 -8.23
CA GLN A 204 1.34 -31.47 -8.45
C GLN A 204 2.09 -32.41 -9.41
N ARG A 205 2.71 -31.87 -10.47
CA ARG A 205 3.55 -32.67 -11.38
C ARG A 205 4.84 -33.18 -10.75
N ALA A 206 5.37 -32.49 -9.73
CA ALA A 206 6.54 -32.93 -8.97
C ALA A 206 6.21 -34.02 -7.93
N GLY A 207 4.92 -34.36 -7.75
CA GLY A 207 4.47 -35.40 -6.83
C GLY A 207 4.34 -34.94 -5.37
N THR A 208 4.51 -33.64 -5.10
CA THR A 208 4.26 -33.05 -3.78
C THR A 208 2.81 -32.56 -3.73
N PRO A 209 1.95 -33.10 -2.85
CA PRO A 209 0.63 -32.52 -2.64
C PRO A 209 0.82 -31.13 -2.01
N PRO A 210 0.35 -30.05 -2.65
CA PRO A 210 0.53 -28.69 -2.13
C PRO A 210 -0.20 -28.56 -0.79
N ASP A 211 0.51 -28.13 0.24
CA ASP A 211 -0.08 -27.77 1.53
C ASP A 211 -0.60 -26.31 1.55
N GLU A 212 -1.13 -25.85 2.68
CA GLU A 212 -1.64 -24.48 2.81
C GLU A 212 -0.52 -23.43 2.69
N ASP A 213 0.71 -23.78 3.10
CA ASP A 213 1.89 -22.92 3.03
C ASP A 213 2.40 -22.81 1.58
N ASP A 214 2.37 -23.90 0.80
CA ASP A 214 2.71 -23.91 -0.63
C ASP A 214 1.80 -23.00 -1.47
N VAL A 215 0.51 -22.94 -1.11
CA VAL A 215 -0.48 -22.04 -1.76
C VAL A 215 -0.25 -20.60 -1.32
N ALA A 216 0.10 -20.37 -0.05
CA ALA A 216 0.44 -19.05 0.47
C ALA A 216 1.74 -18.50 -0.15
N ASP A 217 2.72 -19.36 -0.39
CA ASP A 217 4.01 -19.05 -1.02
C ASP A 217 3.91 -18.95 -2.54
N ALA A 218 2.85 -19.50 -3.14
CA ALA A 218 2.67 -19.57 -4.60
C ALA A 218 2.78 -18.20 -5.29
N LEU A 219 2.38 -17.13 -4.60
CA LEU A 219 2.40 -15.76 -5.08
C LEU A 219 3.60 -14.94 -4.57
N ALA A 220 4.15 -15.28 -3.40
CA ALA A 220 5.22 -14.53 -2.75
C ALA A 220 6.59 -14.73 -3.40
N ASP A 221 6.83 -15.90 -4.01
CA ASP A 221 8.16 -16.31 -4.50
C ASP A 221 8.21 -16.56 -6.03
N ASP A 222 7.13 -16.28 -6.76
CA ASP A 222 7.12 -16.49 -8.21
C ASP A 222 7.69 -15.28 -8.95
N ARG A 223 8.97 -15.39 -9.30
CA ARG A 223 9.67 -14.48 -10.23
C ARG A 223 8.82 -14.15 -11.45
N ALA A 224 7.94 -15.01 -11.96
CA ALA A 224 7.12 -14.68 -13.13
C ALA A 224 6.01 -13.63 -12.85
N VAL A 225 5.38 -13.65 -11.68
CA VAL A 225 4.40 -12.60 -11.26
C VAL A 225 5.14 -11.30 -11.01
N ALA A 226 6.25 -11.39 -10.28
CA ALA A 226 7.10 -10.26 -9.97
C ALA A 226 7.67 -9.64 -11.25
N ASP A 227 8.25 -10.42 -12.16
CA ASP A 227 8.80 -9.96 -13.43
C ASP A 227 7.72 -9.35 -14.32
N TYR A 228 6.52 -9.96 -14.42
CA TYR A 228 5.42 -9.35 -15.16
C TYR A 228 4.98 -8.01 -14.57
N LEU A 229 4.69 -7.94 -13.26
CA LEU A 229 4.25 -6.70 -12.63
C LEU A 229 5.36 -5.65 -12.62
N VAL A 230 6.61 -6.06 -12.44
CA VAL A 230 7.76 -5.16 -12.55
C VAL A 230 7.88 -4.64 -13.97
N ASP A 231 7.90 -5.49 -15.00
CA ASP A 231 8.02 -5.06 -16.40
C ASP A 231 6.85 -4.20 -16.87
N GLU A 232 5.61 -4.57 -16.52
CA GLU A 232 4.39 -3.94 -17.04
C GLU A 232 3.90 -2.75 -16.22
N VAL A 233 4.08 -2.78 -14.90
CA VAL A 233 3.54 -1.77 -13.96
C VAL A 233 4.62 -0.84 -13.43
N VAL A 234 5.85 -1.32 -13.19
CA VAL A 234 6.92 -0.56 -12.54
C VAL A 234 7.90 0.03 -13.57
N ASP A 235 8.43 -0.79 -14.46
CA ASP A 235 9.50 -0.44 -15.39
C ASP A 235 9.00 0.40 -16.60
N ARG A 236 7.68 0.46 -16.81
CA ARG A 236 7.04 1.40 -17.74
C ARG A 236 6.74 2.78 -17.16
N GLN A 237 6.95 2.99 -15.86
CA GLN A 237 6.72 4.29 -15.23
C GLN A 237 7.93 5.21 -15.41
N PRO A 238 7.71 6.53 -15.53
CA PRO A 238 8.78 7.52 -15.40
C PRO A 238 9.49 7.38 -14.05
N ASP A 239 10.81 7.62 -14.02
CA ASP A 239 11.65 7.43 -12.84
C ASP A 239 11.10 8.05 -11.54
N PRO A 240 10.53 9.27 -11.52
CA PRO A 240 9.96 9.86 -10.31
C PRO A 240 8.77 9.08 -9.75
N VAL A 241 7.96 8.48 -10.64
CA VAL A 241 6.79 7.67 -10.26
C VAL A 241 7.23 6.30 -9.79
N ARG A 242 8.22 5.71 -10.47
CA ARG A 242 8.80 4.41 -10.08
C ARG A 242 9.42 4.47 -8.69
N SER A 243 10.28 5.46 -8.44
CA SER A 243 10.89 5.69 -7.13
C SER A 243 9.84 5.87 -6.03
N PHE A 244 8.79 6.64 -6.32
CA PHE A 244 7.67 6.82 -5.40
C PHE A 244 6.96 5.50 -5.06
N LEU A 245 6.59 4.69 -6.06
CA LEU A 245 5.89 3.42 -5.86
C LEU A 245 6.73 2.45 -5.03
N LEU A 246 8.03 2.33 -5.35
CA LEU A 246 8.96 1.48 -4.61
C LEU A 246 9.09 1.95 -3.16
N ARG A 247 9.43 3.21 -2.91
CA ARG A 247 9.66 3.73 -1.54
C ARG A 247 8.41 3.73 -0.68
N SER A 248 7.24 4.04 -1.25
CA SER A 248 5.99 4.06 -0.49
C SER A 248 5.41 2.66 -0.21
N SER A 249 5.90 1.61 -0.89
CA SER A 249 5.48 0.22 -0.64
C SER A 249 5.85 -0.30 0.76
N VAL A 250 6.80 0.34 1.46
CA VAL A 250 7.19 -0.06 2.82
C VAL A 250 6.02 0.02 3.79
N VAL A 251 5.06 0.93 3.58
CA VAL A 251 3.86 1.06 4.41
C VAL A 251 2.63 0.44 3.73
N PRO A 252 1.71 -0.19 4.48
CA PRO A 252 0.50 -0.79 3.92
C PRO A 252 -0.49 0.27 3.41
N THR A 253 -0.53 1.41 4.08
CA THR A 253 -1.37 2.56 3.75
C THR A 253 -0.57 3.85 3.90
N PHE A 254 -0.81 4.84 3.05
CA PHE A 254 -0.14 6.12 3.13
C PHE A 254 -1.09 7.29 2.88
N SER A 255 -0.95 8.34 3.69
CA SER A 255 -1.59 9.64 3.46
C SER A 255 -0.73 10.50 2.51
N PRO A 256 -1.25 11.63 1.99
CA PRO A 256 -0.46 12.55 1.16
C PRO A 256 0.74 13.14 1.91
N GLU A 257 0.66 13.25 3.23
CA GLU A 257 1.74 13.75 4.07
C GLU A 257 2.83 12.69 4.28
N LEU A 258 2.43 11.43 4.51
CA LEU A 258 3.37 10.31 4.59
C LEU A 258 4.02 10.05 3.23
N ALA A 259 3.27 10.15 2.13
CA ALA A 259 3.80 10.10 0.77
C ALA A 259 4.91 11.15 0.54
N ARG A 260 4.68 12.41 0.96
CA ARG A 260 5.69 13.49 0.91
C ARG A 260 6.92 13.17 1.75
N ALA A 261 6.74 12.60 2.94
CA ALA A 261 7.85 12.21 3.79
C ALA A 261 8.70 11.10 3.14
N LEU A 262 8.05 10.08 2.57
CA LEU A 262 8.69 8.92 1.94
C LEU A 262 9.34 9.25 0.59
N SER A 263 8.93 10.32 -0.08
CA SER A 263 9.46 10.72 -1.39
C SER A 263 9.39 12.24 -1.58
N PRO A 264 10.29 13.00 -0.94
CA PRO A 264 10.25 14.46 -0.93
C PRO A 264 10.44 15.09 -2.33
N ASP A 265 11.21 14.44 -3.20
CA ASP A 265 11.51 14.94 -4.56
C ASP A 265 10.43 14.61 -5.58
N ALA A 266 9.47 13.75 -5.22
CA ALA A 266 8.39 13.35 -6.13
C ALA A 266 7.22 14.35 -6.07
N PRO A 267 6.48 14.55 -7.18
CA PRO A 267 5.26 15.35 -7.21
C PRO A 267 4.09 14.60 -6.55
N THR A 268 4.28 14.21 -5.28
CA THR A 268 3.46 13.30 -4.47
C THR A 268 1.98 13.68 -4.42
N GLY A 269 1.64 14.97 -4.40
CA GLY A 269 0.24 15.42 -4.47
C GLY A 269 -0.45 14.99 -5.77
N ARG A 270 0.19 15.24 -6.93
CA ARG A 270 -0.35 14.84 -8.24
C ARG A 270 -0.31 13.33 -8.42
N LEU A 271 0.72 12.65 -7.91
CA LEU A 271 0.84 11.20 -7.98
C LEU A 271 -0.23 10.51 -7.12
N HIS A 272 -0.49 11.04 -5.93
CA HIS A 272 -1.53 10.52 -5.06
C HIS A 272 -2.91 10.64 -5.70
N GLU A 273 -3.25 11.80 -6.28
CA GLU A 273 -4.50 11.98 -7.02
C GLU A 273 -4.60 11.07 -8.25
N ALA A 274 -3.50 10.93 -9.01
CA ALA A 274 -3.45 10.06 -10.19
C ALA A 274 -3.63 8.57 -9.82
N LEU A 275 -2.99 8.12 -8.74
CA LEU A 275 -3.11 6.74 -8.25
C LEU A 275 -4.52 6.46 -7.71
N ALA A 276 -5.10 7.41 -6.97
CA ALA A 276 -6.49 7.31 -6.51
C ALA A 276 -7.49 7.13 -7.66
N ALA A 277 -7.22 7.76 -8.81
CA ALA A 277 -8.07 7.67 -10.01
C ALA A 277 -7.76 6.47 -10.91
N ALA A 278 -6.60 5.83 -10.74
CA ALA A 278 -6.13 4.76 -11.63
C ALA A 278 -6.82 3.42 -11.36
N HIS A 279 -7.36 3.16 -10.16
CA HIS A 279 -8.10 1.93 -9.76
C HIS A 279 -7.39 0.58 -10.04
N ASP A 280 -6.15 0.56 -10.51
CA ASP A 280 -5.45 -0.65 -10.94
C ASP A 280 -5.01 -1.55 -9.78
N PHE A 281 -4.35 -0.97 -8.78
CA PHE A 281 -3.73 -1.67 -7.63
C PHE A 281 -3.47 -0.75 -6.43
N VAL A 282 -3.98 0.48 -6.46
CA VAL A 282 -3.88 1.45 -5.37
C VAL A 282 -5.27 2.06 -5.20
N GLY A 283 -5.85 1.91 -4.01
CA GLY A 283 -7.23 2.33 -3.74
C GLY A 283 -7.34 3.24 -2.52
N PRO A 284 -8.41 4.02 -2.39
CA PRO A 284 -8.69 4.80 -1.18
C PRO A 284 -9.02 3.90 0.01
N VAL A 285 -8.64 4.32 1.22
CA VAL A 285 -9.11 3.69 2.47
C VAL A 285 -10.52 4.22 2.81
N ALA A 286 -11.52 3.35 2.78
CA ALA A 286 -12.92 3.70 3.12
C ALA A 286 -13.13 3.87 4.65
N PRO A 287 -14.14 4.66 5.10
CA PRO A 287 -15.13 5.43 4.34
C PRO A 287 -14.78 6.93 4.19
N ALA A 288 -13.59 7.36 4.59
CA ALA A 288 -13.25 8.80 4.66
C ALA A 288 -11.80 9.17 4.29
N GLY A 289 -10.99 8.25 3.75
CA GLY A 289 -9.55 8.45 3.74
C GLY A 289 -9.01 9.27 2.57
N ALA A 290 -8.36 10.39 2.88
CA ALA A 290 -7.30 10.95 2.05
C ALA A 290 -6.11 9.97 1.87
N ALA A 291 -6.11 8.82 2.54
CA ALA A 291 -5.07 7.81 2.47
C ALA A 291 -5.36 6.73 1.41
N LEU A 292 -4.30 6.23 0.79
CA LEU A 292 -4.33 5.14 -0.18
C LEU A 292 -3.76 3.86 0.43
N HIS A 293 -4.24 2.72 -0.05
CA HIS A 293 -3.68 1.39 0.22
C HIS A 293 -3.23 0.74 -1.08
N TYR A 294 -2.12 0.02 -1.02
CA TYR A 294 -1.70 -0.85 -2.10
C TYR A 294 -2.51 -2.15 -2.08
N HIS A 295 -2.77 -2.70 -3.25
CA HIS A 295 -3.13 -4.11 -3.37
C HIS A 295 -1.99 -4.95 -2.78
N PRO A 296 -2.27 -5.92 -1.88
CA PRO A 296 -1.24 -6.66 -1.14
C PRO A 296 -0.13 -7.23 -2.02
N LEU A 297 -0.50 -7.89 -3.12
CA LEU A 297 0.45 -8.46 -4.08
C LEU A 297 1.38 -7.42 -4.72
N LEU A 298 0.83 -6.27 -5.16
CA LEU A 298 1.65 -5.22 -5.75
C LEU A 298 2.62 -4.66 -4.69
N ARG A 299 2.13 -4.45 -3.47
CA ARG A 299 2.97 -3.95 -2.37
C ARG A 299 4.16 -4.86 -2.12
N GLU A 300 3.92 -6.15 -2.00
CA GLU A 300 4.95 -7.15 -1.71
C GLU A 300 6.02 -7.21 -2.82
N ILE A 301 5.58 -7.13 -4.08
CA ILE A 301 6.49 -7.10 -5.23
C ILE A 301 7.30 -5.80 -5.25
N LEU A 302 6.67 -4.64 -5.05
CA LEU A 302 7.37 -3.34 -4.98
C LEU A 302 8.37 -3.31 -3.82
N HIS A 303 7.98 -3.82 -2.65
CA HIS A 303 8.81 -3.85 -1.45
C HIS A 303 10.02 -4.75 -1.64
N THR A 304 9.81 -5.96 -2.17
CA THR A 304 10.88 -6.90 -2.50
C THR A 304 11.80 -6.34 -3.59
N THR A 305 11.23 -5.71 -4.60
CA THR A 305 12.01 -5.05 -5.68
C THR A 305 12.89 -3.94 -5.12
N LEU A 306 12.37 -3.10 -4.22
CA LEU A 306 13.16 -2.07 -3.55
C LEU A 306 14.30 -2.71 -2.75
N ARG A 307 14.00 -3.69 -1.90
CA ARG A 307 15.00 -4.39 -1.07
C ARG A 307 16.14 -5.01 -1.90
N VAL A 308 15.84 -5.55 -3.08
CA VAL A 308 16.83 -6.20 -3.95
C VAL A 308 17.60 -5.21 -4.84
N ARG A 309 16.90 -4.25 -5.46
CA ARG A 309 17.51 -3.32 -6.42
C ARG A 309 18.19 -2.12 -5.75
N ASP A 310 17.70 -1.71 -4.58
CA ASP A 310 18.17 -0.54 -3.84
C ASP A 310 18.05 -0.76 -2.31
N PRO A 311 18.96 -1.56 -1.71
CA PRO A 311 18.96 -1.83 -0.28
C PRO A 311 19.08 -0.58 0.60
N GLU A 312 19.89 0.41 0.17
CA GLU A 312 20.05 1.68 0.88
C GLU A 312 18.73 2.47 0.86
N GLY A 313 18.06 2.55 -0.30
CA GLY A 313 16.75 3.18 -0.42
C GLY A 313 15.64 2.47 0.36
N HIS A 314 15.73 1.14 0.52
CA HIS A 314 14.85 0.35 1.39
C HIS A 314 15.01 0.76 2.86
N GLN A 315 16.25 0.75 3.36
CA GLN A 315 16.57 1.16 4.73
C GLN A 315 16.14 2.60 4.99
N ASP A 316 16.43 3.52 4.05
CA ASP A 316 16.04 4.93 4.14
C ASP A 316 14.52 5.13 4.17
N ALA A 317 13.77 4.36 3.38
CA ALA A 317 12.31 4.43 3.36
C ALA A 317 11.71 3.95 4.69
N HIS A 318 12.21 2.85 5.24
CA HIS A 318 11.81 2.34 6.55
C HIS A 318 12.18 3.31 7.68
N ALA A 319 13.39 3.88 7.65
CA ALA A 319 13.80 4.90 8.62
C ALA A 319 12.89 6.13 8.55
N CYS A 320 12.54 6.59 7.35
CA CYS A 320 11.62 7.72 7.18
C CYS A 320 10.22 7.40 7.73
N ALA A 321 9.67 6.22 7.42
CA ALA A 321 8.39 5.76 7.96
C ALA A 321 8.39 5.73 9.49
N ALA A 322 9.43 5.16 10.10
CA ALA A 322 9.60 5.11 11.56
C ALA A 322 9.61 6.52 12.19
N ARG A 323 10.38 7.46 11.62
CA ARG A 323 10.41 8.85 12.12
C ARG A 323 9.05 9.53 11.99
N TRP A 324 8.31 9.26 10.91
CA TRP A 324 6.98 9.84 10.70
C TRP A 324 5.98 9.26 11.72
N LEU A 325 5.93 7.93 11.86
CA LEU A 325 5.02 7.23 12.79
C LEU A 325 5.25 7.63 14.25
N LEU A 326 6.52 7.80 14.65
CA LEU A 326 6.89 8.29 15.98
C LEU A 326 6.27 9.67 16.28
N ARG A 327 6.29 10.59 15.30
CA ARG A 327 5.69 11.93 15.44
C ARG A 327 4.17 11.93 15.43
N HIS A 328 3.54 10.90 14.88
CA HIS A 328 2.08 10.77 14.75
C HIS A 328 1.47 9.84 15.80
N GLY A 329 2.25 9.41 16.80
CA GLY A 329 1.73 8.69 17.96
C GLY A 329 1.54 7.18 17.77
N ASP A 330 2.18 6.56 16.77
CA ASP A 330 2.19 5.11 16.60
C ASP A 330 3.61 4.53 16.84
N PRO A 331 4.01 4.38 18.11
CA PRO A 331 5.35 3.92 18.46
C PRO A 331 5.58 2.42 18.19
N VAL A 332 4.52 1.61 18.11
CA VAL A 332 4.67 0.17 17.83
C VAL A 332 5.04 -0.01 16.37
N ALA A 333 4.28 0.61 15.45
CA ALA A 333 4.62 0.59 14.04
C ALA A 333 5.96 1.29 13.77
N ALA A 334 6.28 2.38 14.49
CA ALA A 334 7.56 3.04 14.37
C ALA A 334 8.74 2.12 14.74
N LEU A 335 8.59 1.27 15.77
CA LEU A 335 9.62 0.33 16.20
C LEU A 335 9.83 -0.79 15.17
N ASP A 336 8.74 -1.31 14.59
CA ASP A 336 8.83 -2.28 13.50
C ASP A 336 9.59 -1.69 12.29
N HIS A 337 9.23 -0.47 11.87
CA HIS A 337 9.93 0.20 10.77
C HIS A 337 11.39 0.55 11.11
N ALA A 338 11.72 0.92 12.35
CA ALA A 338 13.09 1.19 12.75
C ALA A 338 13.96 -0.08 12.72
N THR A 339 13.37 -1.22 13.06
CA THR A 339 14.02 -2.54 12.99
C THR A 339 14.31 -2.93 11.54
N GLU A 340 13.30 -2.81 10.66
CA GLU A 340 13.45 -3.08 9.21
C GLU A 340 14.41 -2.10 8.51
N ALA A 341 14.64 -0.91 9.09
CA ALA A 341 15.64 0.03 8.59
C ALA A 341 17.07 -0.36 8.97
N GLU A 342 17.25 -1.35 9.85
CA GLU A 342 18.55 -1.73 10.43
C GLU A 342 19.27 -0.54 11.11
N ASP A 343 18.49 0.47 11.57
CA ASP A 343 18.99 1.68 12.23
C ASP A 343 18.82 1.55 13.74
N GLY A 344 19.85 0.99 14.38
CA GLY A 344 19.85 0.76 15.83
C GLY A 344 19.68 2.05 16.66
N GLU A 345 20.25 3.17 16.22
CA GLU A 345 20.09 4.45 16.90
C GLU A 345 18.63 4.93 16.84
N LEU A 346 17.97 4.75 15.69
CA LEU A 346 16.54 5.02 15.55
C LEU A 346 15.69 4.10 16.42
N VAL A 347 16.03 2.81 16.52
CA VAL A 347 15.37 1.85 17.44
C VAL A 347 15.48 2.36 18.87
N GLY A 348 16.69 2.68 19.34
CA GLY A 348 16.93 3.22 20.67
C GLY A 348 16.13 4.48 20.93
N ARG A 349 16.03 5.38 19.94
CA ARG A 349 15.22 6.59 20.02
C ARG A 349 13.73 6.32 20.13
N VAL A 350 13.15 5.43 19.31
CA VAL A 350 11.73 5.07 19.38
C VAL A 350 11.39 4.48 20.76
N VAL A 351 12.25 3.61 21.27
CA VAL A 351 12.09 3.01 22.61
C VAL A 351 12.13 4.07 23.70
N ALA A 352 13.14 4.93 23.68
CA ALA A 352 13.33 5.98 24.66
C ALA A 352 12.22 7.04 24.62
N GLU A 353 11.82 7.49 23.43
CA GLU A 353 10.92 8.64 23.28
C GLU A 353 9.44 8.26 23.33
N ALA A 354 9.06 7.00 23.10
CA ALA A 354 7.64 6.65 23.01
C ALA A 354 7.26 5.21 23.38
N ALA A 355 8.07 4.19 23.04
CA ALA A 355 7.61 2.80 23.17
C ALA A 355 7.75 2.20 24.59
N ALA A 356 8.74 2.61 25.38
CA ALA A 356 8.97 2.00 26.70
C ALA A 356 7.80 2.16 27.70
N PRO A 357 7.08 3.31 27.78
CA PRO A 357 5.87 3.40 28.60
C PRO A 357 4.80 2.36 28.26
N LEU A 358 4.74 1.88 27.01
CA LEU A 358 3.74 0.90 26.59
C LEU A 358 3.95 -0.48 27.21
N LEU A 359 5.14 -0.78 27.75
CA LEU A 359 5.45 -2.04 28.43
C LEU A 359 4.62 -2.29 29.70
N VAL A 360 4.00 -1.24 30.26
CA VAL A 360 3.09 -1.33 31.42
C VAL A 360 1.62 -1.13 31.05
N THR A 361 1.30 -1.13 29.76
CA THR A 361 -0.06 -0.97 29.21
C THR A 361 -0.53 -2.27 28.52
N PRO A 362 -1.78 -2.35 28.02
CA PRO A 362 -2.22 -3.49 27.20
C PRO A 362 -1.35 -3.74 25.95
N ASN A 363 -0.59 -2.74 25.47
CA ASN A 363 0.32 -2.87 24.33
C ASN A 363 1.66 -3.56 24.65
N ARG A 364 1.86 -4.01 25.91
CA ARG A 364 3.10 -4.65 26.39
C ARG A 364 3.63 -5.74 25.46
N GLU A 365 2.77 -6.66 25.03
CA GLU A 365 3.22 -7.83 24.27
C GLU A 365 3.63 -7.47 22.84
N ALA A 366 3.05 -6.42 22.24
CA ALA A 366 3.48 -5.93 20.93
C ALA A 366 4.90 -5.36 21.00
N VAL A 367 5.17 -4.51 21.99
CA VAL A 367 6.50 -3.91 22.18
C VAL A 367 7.53 -4.97 22.56
N ARG A 368 7.19 -5.90 23.47
CA ARG A 368 8.07 -7.01 23.85
C ARG A 368 8.46 -7.87 22.64
N ARG A 369 7.50 -8.25 21.78
CA ARG A 369 7.77 -9.03 20.56
C ARG A 369 8.62 -8.28 19.55
N ALA A 370 8.47 -6.96 19.45
CA ALA A 370 9.34 -6.14 18.60
C ALA A 370 10.78 -6.11 19.13
N LEU A 371 10.95 -5.87 20.43
CA LEU A 371 12.28 -5.86 21.05
C LEU A 371 12.99 -7.22 20.95
N LEU A 372 12.27 -8.34 21.05
CA LEU A 372 12.87 -9.68 20.93
C LEU A 372 13.39 -10.03 19.53
N ARG A 373 12.99 -9.28 18.49
CA ARG A 373 13.46 -9.47 17.11
C ARG A 373 14.77 -8.75 16.81
N LEU A 374 15.23 -7.88 17.71
CA LEU A 374 16.43 -7.06 17.51
C LEU A 374 17.71 -7.90 17.62
N PRO A 375 18.75 -7.59 16.82
CA PRO A 375 20.03 -8.28 16.91
C PRO A 375 20.84 -7.78 18.12
N TYR A 376 20.73 -8.46 19.26
CA TYR A 376 21.50 -8.12 20.47
C TYR A 376 22.93 -8.66 20.47
N ASP A 377 23.22 -9.66 19.63
CA ASP A 377 24.49 -10.38 19.61
C ASP A 377 25.60 -9.65 18.82
N GLU A 378 25.35 -8.41 18.38
CA GLU A 378 26.33 -7.60 17.66
C GLU A 378 27.43 -7.08 18.60
N ALA A 379 28.69 -7.32 18.21
CA ALA A 379 29.87 -6.84 18.93
C ALA A 379 30.57 -5.73 18.12
N PRO A 380 30.96 -4.60 18.74
CA PRO A 380 30.82 -4.23 20.16
C PRO A 380 29.39 -3.81 20.55
N PRO A 381 29.00 -3.93 21.85
CA PRO A 381 27.67 -3.55 22.31
C PRO A 381 27.41 -2.05 22.11
N ALA A 382 26.28 -1.72 21.49
CA ALA A 382 25.84 -0.36 21.22
C ALA A 382 24.93 0.18 22.34
N ALA A 383 24.85 1.51 22.48
CA ALA A 383 24.01 2.13 23.50
C ALA A 383 22.53 1.77 23.36
N TRP A 384 22.01 1.77 22.12
CA TRP A 384 20.62 1.40 21.85
C TRP A 384 20.30 -0.04 22.25
N SER A 385 21.23 -0.99 22.05
CA SER A 385 21.01 -2.41 22.32
C SER A 385 21.01 -2.67 23.83
N GLU A 386 21.90 -2.03 24.59
CA GLU A 386 21.90 -2.08 26.05
C GLU A 386 20.61 -1.47 26.65
N LEU A 387 20.11 -0.37 26.09
CA LEU A 387 18.84 0.23 26.52
C LEU A 387 17.65 -0.73 26.31
N CYS A 388 17.56 -1.34 25.12
CA CYS A 388 16.49 -2.28 24.77
C CYS A 388 16.56 -3.56 25.63
N ALA A 389 17.77 -4.10 25.82
CA ALA A 389 17.99 -5.27 26.67
C ALA A 389 17.66 -4.99 28.14
N ALA A 390 17.97 -3.80 28.66
CA ALA A 390 17.56 -3.39 30.00
C ALA A 390 16.03 -3.36 30.14
N ALA A 391 15.32 -2.80 29.15
CA ALA A 391 13.86 -2.76 29.15
C ALA A 391 13.24 -4.17 29.13
N LEU A 392 13.76 -5.08 28.29
CA LEU A 392 13.34 -6.49 28.27
C LEU A 392 13.60 -7.20 29.60
N ALA A 393 14.80 -7.03 30.17
CA ALA A 393 15.16 -7.64 31.44
C ALA A 393 14.25 -7.16 32.58
N LEU A 394 13.83 -5.89 32.60
CA LEU A 394 12.85 -5.39 33.57
C LEU A 394 11.49 -6.09 33.41
N VAL A 395 11.01 -6.24 32.18
CA VAL A 395 9.73 -6.89 31.84
C VAL A 395 9.71 -8.36 32.25
N ASP A 396 10.85 -9.03 32.09
CA ASP A 396 11.05 -10.43 32.48
C ASP A 396 11.45 -10.58 33.97
N ARG A 397 11.48 -9.47 34.72
CA ARG A 397 11.84 -9.39 36.15
C ARG A 397 13.26 -9.88 36.47
N ALA A 398 14.14 -9.87 35.49
CA ALA A 398 15.57 -10.11 35.64
C ALA A 398 16.28 -8.83 36.14
N TYR A 399 15.94 -8.37 37.35
CA TYR A 399 16.41 -7.08 37.88
C TYR A 399 17.94 -6.92 37.88
N PRO A 400 18.76 -7.93 38.26
CA PRO A 400 20.22 -7.81 38.17
C PRO A 400 20.73 -7.60 36.74
N ALA A 401 20.12 -8.29 35.77
CA ALA A 401 20.47 -8.15 34.36
C ALA A 401 20.11 -6.75 33.85
N CYS A 402 18.90 -6.26 34.16
CA CYS A 402 18.46 -4.90 33.83
C CYS A 402 19.48 -3.86 34.30
N ARG A 403 19.92 -3.95 35.56
CA ARG A 403 20.92 -3.01 36.12
C ARG A 403 22.28 -3.14 35.46
N ALA A 404 22.72 -4.36 35.12
CA ALA A 404 23.97 -4.57 34.41
C ALA A 404 23.95 -3.92 33.01
N HIS A 405 22.84 -4.03 32.28
CA HIS A 405 22.64 -3.37 30.99
C HIS A 405 22.65 -1.84 31.15
N VAL A 406 21.92 -1.28 32.14
CA VAL A 406 21.95 0.17 32.41
C VAL A 406 23.36 0.66 32.76
N ALA A 407 24.13 -0.11 33.53
CA ALA A 407 25.51 0.25 33.86
C ALA A 407 26.41 0.29 32.62
N ARG A 408 26.29 -0.69 31.71
CA ARG A 408 27.01 -0.70 30.43
C ARG A 408 26.60 0.47 29.53
N LEU A 409 25.31 0.74 29.41
CA LEU A 409 24.78 1.91 28.70
C LEU A 409 25.39 3.22 29.21
N ARG A 410 25.43 3.42 30.53
CA ARG A 410 26.05 4.62 31.14
C ARG A 410 27.55 4.70 30.84
N GLY A 411 28.25 3.56 30.79
CA GLY A 411 29.65 3.48 30.39
C GLY A 411 29.89 3.90 28.93
N LEU A 412 29.06 3.39 28.01
CA LEU A 412 29.10 3.76 26.58
C LEU A 412 28.80 5.25 26.39
N ALA A 413 27.74 5.75 27.01
CA ALA A 413 27.37 7.16 26.92
C ALA A 413 28.44 8.12 27.48
N ALA A 414 29.20 7.69 28.49
CA ALA A 414 30.32 8.48 29.02
C ALA A 414 31.50 8.53 28.03
N HIS A 415 31.74 7.45 27.30
CA HIS A 415 32.74 7.39 26.22
C HIS A 415 32.33 8.28 25.04
N ASP A 416 31.07 8.22 24.62
CA ASP A 416 30.54 9.02 23.51
C ASP A 416 30.41 10.50 23.87
N ALA A 417 30.05 10.84 25.11
CA ALA A 417 29.98 12.25 25.54
C ALA A 417 31.33 12.98 25.48
N ALA A 418 32.44 12.24 25.50
CA ALA A 418 33.77 12.80 25.28
C ALA A 418 34.04 13.15 23.79
N HIS A 419 33.22 12.65 22.84
CA HIS A 419 33.49 12.73 21.40
C HIS A 419 32.32 13.29 20.56
N ALA A 420 31.05 13.09 20.96
CA ALA A 420 29.85 13.36 20.16
C ALA A 420 28.71 14.09 20.92
N GLY A 421 28.93 14.46 22.19
CA GLY A 421 27.96 15.19 23.01
C GLY A 421 27.10 14.29 23.92
N ARG A 422 26.26 14.90 24.76
CA ARG A 422 25.44 14.14 25.75
C ARG A 422 24.38 13.30 25.05
N PRO A 423 24.08 12.09 25.56
CA PRO A 423 22.99 11.27 25.03
C PRO A 423 21.63 11.99 25.11
N PRO A 424 20.66 11.66 24.23
CA PRO A 424 19.33 12.24 24.26
C PRO A 424 18.70 12.19 25.65
N VAL A 425 17.95 13.23 26.02
CA VAL A 425 17.34 13.34 27.36
C VAL A 425 16.43 12.15 27.65
N ALA A 426 15.63 11.72 26.67
CA ALA A 426 14.75 10.56 26.80
C ALA A 426 15.50 9.27 27.17
N THR A 427 16.66 9.01 26.55
CA THR A 427 17.50 7.84 26.85
C THR A 427 18.01 7.85 28.28
N ARG A 428 18.48 9.01 28.77
CA ARG A 428 18.94 9.14 30.17
C ARG A 428 17.81 8.92 31.17
N VAL A 429 16.67 9.59 30.93
CA VAL A 429 15.48 9.45 31.78
C VAL A 429 15.04 7.99 31.84
N LEU A 430 14.94 7.31 30.68
CA LEU A 430 14.56 5.91 30.65
C LEU A 430 15.57 5.02 31.40
N ALA A 431 16.88 5.22 31.21
CA ALA A 431 17.90 4.47 31.93
C ALA A 431 17.77 4.61 33.46
N ASP A 432 17.52 5.83 33.96
CA ASP A 432 17.32 6.10 35.39
C ASP A 432 16.02 5.46 35.92
N LEU A 433 14.95 5.50 35.13
CA LEU A 433 13.68 4.83 35.46
C LEU A 433 13.81 3.31 35.48
N LEU A 434 14.58 2.71 34.55
CA LEU A 434 14.84 1.27 34.51
C LEU A 434 15.63 0.81 35.74
N ASP A 435 16.69 1.54 36.11
CA ASP A 435 17.50 1.26 37.30
C ASP A 435 16.67 1.41 38.60
N ALA A 436 15.88 2.48 38.71
CA ALA A 436 14.99 2.70 39.85
C ALA A 436 13.89 1.63 39.97
N SER A 437 13.34 1.18 38.83
CA SER A 437 12.33 0.11 38.79
C SER A 437 12.91 -1.24 39.17
N ALA A 438 14.11 -1.56 38.69
CA ALA A 438 14.82 -2.76 39.09
C ALA A 438 15.18 -2.75 40.58
N ALA A 439 15.62 -1.60 41.11
CA ALA A 439 15.86 -1.40 42.53
C ALA A 439 14.61 -1.60 43.38
N ARG A 440 13.45 -1.07 42.95
CA ARG A 440 12.15 -1.34 43.60
C ARG A 440 11.83 -2.83 43.64
N GLY A 441 12.02 -3.53 42.52
CA GLY A 441 11.81 -4.98 42.43
C GLY A 441 12.75 -5.80 43.33
N ALA A 442 13.96 -5.31 43.56
CA ALA A 442 14.96 -5.92 44.45
C ALA A 442 14.84 -5.48 45.93
N GLY A 443 13.96 -4.53 46.26
CA GLY A 443 13.82 -3.98 47.61
C GLY A 443 14.91 -2.96 48.00
N GLU A 444 15.68 -2.44 47.04
CA GLU A 444 16.72 -1.43 47.26
C GLU A 444 16.13 0.00 47.31
N VAL A 445 15.47 0.34 48.41
CA VAL A 445 14.68 1.59 48.56
C VAL A 445 15.50 2.86 48.31
N ALA A 446 16.76 2.92 48.76
CA ALA A 446 17.62 4.09 48.56
C ALA A 446 17.95 4.30 47.06
N THR A 447 18.34 3.23 46.36
CA THR A 447 18.64 3.24 44.92
C THR A 447 17.40 3.62 44.10
N GLN A 448 16.23 3.08 44.46
CA GLN A 448 14.95 3.45 43.85
C GLN A 448 14.70 4.96 43.95
N GLY A 449 14.82 5.54 45.15
CA GLY A 449 14.57 6.96 45.38
C GLY A 449 15.56 7.88 44.65
N SER A 450 16.85 7.54 44.64
CA SER A 450 17.87 8.32 43.94
C SER A 450 17.71 8.28 42.42
N GLY A 451 17.40 7.11 41.86
CA GLY A 451 17.17 6.97 40.41
C GLY A 451 15.91 7.73 39.96
N ALA A 452 14.84 7.67 40.75
CA ALA A 452 13.62 8.44 40.47
C ALA A 452 13.86 9.96 40.52
N LEU A 453 14.67 10.44 41.47
CA LEU A 453 15.06 11.85 41.52
C LEU A 453 15.89 12.27 40.31
N ALA A 454 16.88 11.47 39.91
CA ALA A 454 17.70 11.75 38.73
C ALA A 454 16.85 11.86 37.44
N ALA A 455 15.85 10.98 37.29
CA ALA A 455 14.90 11.05 36.19
C ALA A 455 14.08 12.36 36.20
N LEU A 456 13.56 12.79 37.36
CA LEU A 456 12.83 14.06 37.50
C LEU A 456 13.72 15.27 37.16
N GLU A 457 14.96 15.29 37.64
CA GLU A 457 15.92 16.34 37.32
C GLU A 457 16.22 16.40 35.82
N ALA A 458 16.43 15.24 35.18
CA ALA A 458 16.67 15.17 33.75
C ALA A 458 15.45 15.64 32.92
N LEU A 459 14.23 15.29 33.34
CA LEU A 459 12.98 15.75 32.72
C LEU A 459 12.79 17.27 32.86
N SER A 460 13.15 17.85 34.01
CA SER A 460 13.06 19.31 34.23
C SER A 460 14.00 20.12 33.35
N GLN A 461 15.07 19.50 32.85
CA GLN A 461 16.06 20.10 31.97
C GLN A 461 15.82 19.75 30.49
N ALA A 462 14.74 19.02 30.17
CA ALA A 462 14.42 18.66 28.79
C ALA A 462 14.04 19.94 28.00
N PRO A 463 14.69 20.21 26.85
CA PRO A 463 14.42 21.43 26.08
C PRO A 463 13.02 21.45 25.46
N TRP A 464 12.48 20.27 25.12
CA TRP A 464 11.14 20.10 24.56
C TRP A 464 10.54 18.78 25.06
N PRO A 465 9.21 18.70 25.24
CA PRO A 465 8.55 17.44 25.56
C PRO A 465 8.60 16.48 24.36
N PHE A 466 8.94 15.23 24.63
CA PHE A 466 8.85 14.09 23.70
C PHE A 466 7.61 13.24 24.05
N PRO A 467 7.14 12.32 23.19
CA PRO A 467 5.87 11.60 23.41
C PRO A 467 5.75 10.89 24.79
N ALA A 468 6.85 10.32 25.31
CA ALA A 468 6.91 9.66 26.60
C ALA A 468 7.13 10.60 27.81
N TYR A 469 7.22 11.92 27.61
CA TYR A 469 7.57 12.87 28.68
C TYR A 469 6.63 12.78 29.88
N LEU A 470 5.32 12.90 29.66
CA LEU A 470 4.32 12.84 30.73
C LEU A 470 4.24 11.44 31.38
N PRO A 471 4.21 10.32 30.63
CA PRO A 471 4.32 9.00 31.23
C PRO A 471 5.55 8.83 32.12
N TYR A 472 6.72 9.32 31.70
CA TYR A 472 7.94 9.25 32.51
C TYR A 472 7.89 10.13 33.75
N LEU A 473 7.34 11.35 33.64
CA LEU A 473 7.16 12.24 34.78
C LEU A 473 6.30 11.60 35.85
N ARG A 474 5.13 11.07 35.45
CA ARG A 474 4.21 10.37 36.37
C ARG A 474 4.86 9.15 37.00
N PHE A 475 5.58 8.36 36.19
CA PHE A 475 6.24 7.16 36.68
C PHE A 475 7.42 7.47 37.64
N ALA A 476 8.18 8.53 37.38
CA ALA A 476 9.25 8.98 38.28
C ALA A 476 8.67 9.42 39.64
N HIS A 477 7.56 10.16 39.63
CA HIS A 477 6.84 10.53 40.86
C HIS A 477 6.31 9.30 41.62
N ASP A 478 5.76 8.28 40.92
CA ASP A 478 5.34 7.02 41.56
C ASP A 478 6.51 6.29 42.24
N LEU A 479 7.63 6.13 41.52
CA LEU A 479 8.83 5.48 42.06
C LEU A 479 9.39 6.24 43.27
N ARG A 480 9.42 7.57 43.22
CA ARG A 480 9.89 8.42 44.32
C ARG A 480 8.95 8.35 45.53
N GLY A 481 7.65 8.47 45.30
CA GLY A 481 6.63 8.38 46.35
C GLY A 481 6.64 7.03 47.05
N GLY A 482 6.77 5.94 46.29
CA GLY A 482 6.96 4.60 46.84
C GLY A 482 8.20 4.49 47.73
N ALA A 483 9.34 5.06 47.31
CA ALA A 483 10.57 5.02 48.11
C ALA A 483 10.44 5.78 49.43
N LEU A 484 9.82 6.97 49.40
CA LEU A 484 9.57 7.78 50.60
C LEU A 484 8.63 7.08 51.58
N LEU A 485 7.62 6.39 51.08
CA LEU A 485 6.69 5.61 51.91
C LEU A 485 7.43 4.50 52.68
N TRP A 486 8.32 3.76 52.01
CA TRP A 486 9.16 2.73 52.63
C TRP A 486 10.17 3.29 53.64
N GLN A 487 10.57 4.56 53.48
CA GLN A 487 11.44 5.27 54.42
C GLN A 487 10.67 5.90 55.61
N GLY A 488 9.34 5.83 55.61
CA GLY A 488 8.49 6.41 56.66
C GLY A 488 8.13 7.88 56.47
N ASP A 489 8.47 8.51 55.35
CA ASP A 489 8.06 9.88 55.02
C ASP A 489 6.70 9.89 54.31
N ALA A 490 5.64 9.75 55.09
CA ALA A 490 4.26 9.72 54.56
C ALA A 490 3.84 11.05 53.89
N VAL A 491 4.36 12.18 54.36
CA VAL A 491 4.01 13.51 53.82
C VAL A 491 4.67 13.71 52.45
N GLY A 492 5.95 13.37 52.34
CA GLY A 492 6.67 13.36 51.06
C GLY A 492 6.06 12.37 50.09
N ALA A 493 5.78 11.14 50.53
CA ALA A 493 5.14 10.12 49.71
C ALA A 493 3.78 10.59 49.16
N HIS A 494 2.92 11.19 50.00
CA HIS A 494 1.63 11.71 49.56
C HIS A 494 1.78 12.78 48.47
N ARG A 495 2.74 13.71 48.62
CA ARG A 495 2.99 14.76 47.63
C ARG A 495 3.40 14.19 46.28
N GLU A 496 4.35 13.25 46.28
CA GLU A 496 4.86 12.63 45.05
C GLU A 496 3.78 11.76 44.38
N LEU A 497 3.05 10.94 45.15
CA LEU A 497 1.97 10.11 44.61
C LEU A 497 0.78 10.96 44.11
N ALA A 498 0.50 12.10 44.72
CA ALA A 498 -0.50 13.03 44.18
C ALA A 498 -0.06 13.61 42.83
N ALA A 499 1.23 13.93 42.68
CA ALA A 499 1.80 14.41 41.42
C ALA A 499 1.80 13.34 40.32
N SER A 500 1.87 12.04 40.66
CA SER A 500 1.84 10.97 39.65
C SER A 500 0.45 10.74 39.03
N VAL A 501 -0.62 11.14 39.71
CA VAL A 501 -2.02 10.95 39.26
C VAL A 501 -2.73 12.25 38.92
N ALA A 502 -2.08 13.40 39.07
CA ALA A 502 -2.67 14.68 38.70
C ALA A 502 -3.04 14.67 37.20
N GLU A 503 -4.32 14.93 36.91
CA GLU A 503 -4.76 15.29 35.56
C GLU A 503 -4.07 16.60 35.18
N ASP A 504 -3.59 16.69 33.94
CA ASP A 504 -2.87 17.88 33.48
C ASP A 504 -3.75 19.15 33.61
N PRO A 505 -3.18 20.31 33.96
CA PRO A 505 -3.89 21.59 33.95
C PRO A 505 -4.34 22.04 32.55
#